data_AF-A0A7L4UNP1-F1
#
_entry.id   AF-A0A7L4UNP1-F1
#
_cell.length_a   1.000
_cell.length_b   1.000
_cell.length_c   1.000
_cell.angle_alpha   90.00
_cell.angle_beta   90.00
_cell.angle_gamma   90.00
#
_symmetry.space_group_name_H-M   'P 1'
#
loop_
_entity.id
_entity.type
_entity.pdbx_description
1 polymer ?
#
loop_
_entity_poly.entity_id
_entity_poly.type
_entity_poly.pdbx_seq_one_letter_code
_entity_poly.pdbx_strand_id
1 'polypeptide(L)'
;MGSIRRLKKDINYLTDEIVQHSLLINLLYKDNDDEIKKVIETAMENRNDLIKRVNIRNQSKSEYKQIREDLIAKTDKAFEELSKLTEK
;
A
#
# COMPACT_ATOMS: atom_id res chain seq x y z
N MET A 1 -14.79 17.91 1.28
CA MET A 1 -13.77 17.79 0.21
C MET A 1 -12.33 17.67 0.72
N GLY A 2 -11.93 18.31 1.83
CA GLY A 2 -10.56 18.17 2.37
C GLY A 2 -10.20 16.77 2.91
N SER A 3 -11.15 16.04 3.51
CA SER A 3 -10.93 14.69 4.05
C SER A 3 -10.65 13.64 2.97
N ILE A 4 -11.36 13.70 1.85
CA ILE A 4 -11.17 12.82 0.69
C ILE A 4 -9.81 13.09 0.03
N ARG A 5 -9.45 14.38 -0.13
CA ARG A 5 -8.14 14.76 -0.65
C ARG A 5 -7.00 14.26 0.24
N ARG A 6 -7.15 14.32 1.57
CA ARG A 6 -6.20 13.75 2.52
C ARG A 6 -6.11 12.23 2.35
N LEU A 7 -7.23 11.52 2.33
CA LEU A 7 -7.24 10.06 2.15
C LEU A 7 -6.49 9.60 0.88
N LYS A 8 -6.66 10.31 -0.24
CA LYS A 8 -5.88 10.00 -1.47
C LYS A 8 -4.38 10.23 -1.29
N LYS A 9 -3.99 11.26 -0.56
CA LYS A 9 -2.58 11.51 -0.23
C LYS A 9 -2.04 10.41 0.67
N ASP A 10 -2.79 10.00 1.67
CA ASP A 10 -2.41 8.93 2.60
C ASP A 10 -2.21 7.61 1.83
N ILE A 11 -3.11 7.28 0.90
CA ILE A 11 -2.97 6.11 0.02
C ILE A 11 -1.68 6.19 -0.80
N ASN A 12 -1.41 7.31 -1.48
CA ASN A 12 -0.19 7.46 -2.27
C ASN A 12 1.05 7.36 -1.38
N TYR A 13 1.07 8.09 -0.26
CA TYR A 13 2.20 8.14 0.66
C TYR A 13 2.57 6.74 1.18
N LEU A 14 1.60 5.98 1.70
CA LEU A 14 1.87 4.63 2.20
C LEU A 14 2.29 3.67 1.09
N THR A 15 1.77 3.84 -0.12
CA THR A 15 2.21 3.02 -1.24
C THR A 15 3.65 3.33 -1.63
N ASP A 16 4.02 4.61 -1.66
CA ASP A 16 5.38 5.06 -1.96
C ASP A 16 6.38 4.57 -0.91
N GLU A 17 5.99 4.57 0.37
CA GLU A 17 6.79 3.99 1.47
C GLU A 17 7.04 2.49 1.28
N ILE A 18 6.01 1.71 0.93
CA ILE A 18 6.16 0.27 0.64
C ILE A 18 7.15 0.06 -0.51
N VAL A 19 7.03 0.83 -1.59
CA VAL A 19 7.94 0.72 -2.74
C VAL A 19 9.37 1.07 -2.36
N GLN A 20 9.58 2.16 -1.62
CA GLN A 20 10.91 2.57 -1.17
C GLN A 20 11.55 1.51 -0.27
N HIS A 21 10.78 0.95 0.68
CA HIS A 21 11.29 -0.08 1.57
C HIS A 21 11.62 -1.38 0.82
N SER A 22 10.76 -1.80 -0.11
CA SER A 22 11.00 -2.92 -1.02
C SER A 22 12.31 -2.75 -1.80
N LEU A 23 12.56 -1.58 -2.38
CA LEU A 23 13.79 -1.31 -3.12
C LEU A 23 15.03 -1.29 -2.22
N LEU A 24 14.89 -0.79 -0.99
CA LEU A 24 15.96 -0.78 0.00
C LEU A 24 16.35 -2.20 0.41
N ILE A 25 15.37 -3.07 0.69
CA ILE A 25 15.61 -4.49 0.97
C ILE A 25 16.30 -5.15 -0.23
N ASN A 26 15.87 -4.85 -1.45
CA ASN A 26 16.48 -5.43 -2.64
C ASN A 26 17.96 -5.05 -2.78
N LEU A 27 18.28 -3.77 -2.52
CA LEU A 27 19.64 -3.27 -2.56
C LEU A 27 20.55 -3.97 -1.53
N LEU A 28 20.01 -4.24 -0.33
CA LEU A 28 20.75 -4.83 0.79
C LEU A 28 20.92 -6.34 0.66
N TYR A 29 19.88 -7.06 0.24
CA TYR A 29 19.82 -8.52 0.34
C TYR A 29 19.94 -9.26 -0.99
N LYS A 30 19.77 -8.60 -2.16
CA LYS A 30 19.99 -9.07 -3.56
C LYS A 30 19.52 -10.49 -3.98
N ASP A 31 18.94 -11.27 -3.09
CA ASP A 31 18.59 -12.68 -3.31
C ASP A 31 17.09 -12.88 -3.57
N ASN A 32 16.26 -11.84 -3.36
CA ASN A 32 14.79 -11.94 -3.38
C ASN A 32 14.14 -11.02 -4.44
N ASP A 33 14.84 -10.74 -5.54
CA ASP A 33 14.42 -9.79 -6.60
C ASP A 33 12.97 -10.00 -7.07
N ASP A 34 12.57 -11.25 -7.34
CA ASP A 34 11.24 -11.56 -7.88
C ASP A 34 10.14 -11.49 -6.83
N GLU A 35 10.45 -11.78 -5.58
CA GLU A 35 9.49 -11.68 -4.46
C GLU A 35 9.23 -10.20 -4.15
N ILE A 36 10.28 -9.39 -4.15
CA ILE A 36 10.18 -7.94 -3.96
C ILE A 36 9.38 -7.29 -5.09
N LYS A 37 9.59 -7.69 -6.36
CA LYS A 37 8.78 -7.22 -7.49
C LYS A 37 7.30 -7.53 -7.27
N LYS A 38 6.95 -8.74 -6.82
CA LYS A 38 5.55 -9.11 -6.52
C LYS A 38 4.93 -8.23 -5.44
N VAL A 39 5.67 -7.90 -4.37
CA VAL A 39 5.19 -6.98 -3.33
C VAL A 39 4.92 -5.60 -3.91
N ILE A 40 5.83 -5.08 -4.75
CA ILE A 40 5.65 -3.77 -5.41
C ILE A 40 4.43 -3.78 -6.34
N GLU A 41 4.26 -4.81 -7.17
CA GLU A 41 3.11 -4.95 -8.06
C GLU A 41 1.80 -5.00 -7.27
N THR A 42 1.75 -5.81 -6.22
CA THR A 42 0.58 -5.94 -5.35
C THR A 42 0.25 -4.60 -4.66
N ALA A 43 1.26 -3.85 -4.22
CA ALA A 43 1.08 -2.52 -3.66
C ALA A 43 0.50 -1.53 -4.69
N MET A 44 0.95 -1.58 -5.95
CA MET A 44 0.43 -0.76 -7.04
C MET A 44 -1.03 -1.10 -7.38
N GLU A 45 -1.38 -2.38 -7.43
CA GLU A 45 -2.77 -2.82 -7.64
C GLU A 45 -3.68 -2.36 -6.50
N ASN A 46 -3.23 -2.56 -5.26
CA ASN A 46 -3.93 -2.13 -4.05
C ASN A 46 -4.21 -0.62 -4.07
N ARG A 47 -3.21 0.18 -4.44
CA ARG A 47 -3.35 1.62 -4.61
C ARG A 47 -4.42 1.97 -5.64
N ASN A 48 -4.36 1.34 -6.81
CA ASN A 48 -5.31 1.60 -7.89
C ASN A 48 -6.75 1.32 -7.44
N ASP A 49 -6.98 0.21 -6.73
CA ASP A 49 -8.30 -0.16 -6.23
C ASP A 49 -8.80 0.77 -5.15
N LEU A 50 -7.94 1.16 -4.19
CA LEU A 50 -8.31 2.11 -3.14
C LEU A 50 -8.64 3.48 -3.74
N ILE A 51 -7.86 3.97 -4.71
CA ILE A 51 -8.13 5.25 -5.39
C ILE A 51 -9.44 5.19 -6.18
N LYS A 52 -9.72 4.09 -6.90
CA LYS A 52 -11.01 3.88 -7.57
C LYS A 52 -12.16 3.97 -6.58
N ARG A 53 -12.06 3.27 -5.44
CA ARG A 53 -13.08 3.28 -4.38
C ARG A 53 -13.29 4.68 -3.80
N VAL A 54 -12.23 5.44 -3.54
CA VAL A 54 -12.33 6.82 -3.02
C VAL A 54 -13.00 7.77 -4.01
N ASN A 55 -12.88 7.50 -5.31
CA ASN A 55 -13.47 8.34 -6.37
C ASN A 55 -14.98 8.11 -6.59
N ILE A 56 -15.57 7.07 -5.99
CA ILE A 56 -17.00 6.83 -6.08
C ILE A 56 -17.75 7.99 -5.40
N ARG A 57 -18.74 8.54 -6.11
CA ARG A 57 -19.56 9.65 -5.60
C ARG A 57 -20.57 9.14 -4.57
N ASN A 58 -20.99 10.03 -3.67
CA ASN A 58 -22.03 9.78 -2.68
C ASN A 58 -21.75 8.63 -1.70
N GLN A 59 -20.48 8.33 -1.44
CA GLN A 59 -20.12 7.39 -0.38
C GLN A 59 -20.49 7.93 1.01
N SER A 60 -21.00 7.03 1.82
CA SER A 60 -21.26 7.19 3.24
C SER A 60 -19.95 7.34 4.03
N LYS A 61 -20.05 7.90 5.24
CA LYS A 61 -18.92 8.01 6.16
C LYS A 61 -18.35 6.64 6.54
N SER A 62 -19.18 5.60 6.62
CA SER A 62 -18.77 4.23 6.89
C SER A 62 -17.93 3.64 5.75
N GLU A 63 -18.29 3.88 4.49
CA GLU A 63 -17.50 3.39 3.35
C GLU A 63 -16.11 4.03 3.31
N TYR A 64 -16.00 5.34 3.59
CA TYR A 64 -14.70 5.99 3.72
C TYR A 64 -13.88 5.47 4.92
N LYS A 65 -14.54 5.03 6.00
CA LYS A 65 -13.88 4.40 7.14
C LYS A 65 -13.32 3.03 6.75
N GLN A 66 -14.12 2.22 6.05
CA GLN A 66 -13.67 0.91 5.54
C GLN A 66 -12.49 1.05 4.59
N ILE A 67 -12.49 2.04 3.69
CA ILE A 67 -11.34 2.29 2.80
C ILE A 67 -10.06 2.58 3.60
N ARG A 68 -10.16 3.28 4.74
CA ARG A 68 -9.01 3.55 5.61
C ARG A 68 -8.53 2.30 6.35
N GLU A 69 -9.46 1.51 6.85
CA GLU A 69 -9.16 0.23 7.50
C GLU A 69 -8.47 -0.72 6.51
N ASP A 70 -8.98 -0.80 5.28
CA ASP A 70 -8.38 -1.59 4.21
C ASP A 70 -7.00 -1.08 3.79
N LEU A 71 -6.79 0.24 3.76
CA LEU A 71 -5.48 0.83 3.49
C LEU A 71 -4.46 0.36 4.54
N ILE A 72 -4.77 0.51 5.83
CA ILE A 72 -3.89 0.09 6.92
C ILE A 72 -3.61 -1.41 6.85
N ALA A 73 -4.67 -2.23 6.73
CA ALA A 73 -4.52 -3.68 6.67
C ALA A 73 -3.70 -4.16 5.46
N LYS A 74 -3.82 -3.50 4.30
CA LYS A 74 -3.02 -3.83 3.11
C LYS A 74 -1.56 -3.40 3.28
N THR A 75 -1.32 -2.25 3.90
CA THR A 75 0.03 -1.77 4.21
C THR A 75 0.73 -2.68 5.22
N ASP A 76 0.04 -3.07 6.29
CA ASP A 76 0.59 -3.98 7.30
C ASP A 76 0.98 -5.33 6.68
N LYS A 77 0.10 -5.91 5.85
CA LYS A 77 0.40 -7.14 5.12
C LYS A 77 1.63 -7.04 4.23
N ALA A 78 1.80 -5.92 3.51
CA ALA A 78 2.98 -5.72 2.68
C ALA A 78 4.27 -5.68 3.51
N PHE A 79 4.26 -5.03 4.68
CA PHE A 79 5.41 -5.02 5.57
C PHE A 79 5.67 -6.37 6.24
N GLU A 80 4.64 -7.15 6.57
CA GLU A 80 4.81 -8.53 7.03
C GLU A 80 5.47 -9.41 5.97
N GLU A 81 5.09 -9.26 4.70
CA GLU A 81 5.73 -9.96 3.57
C GLU A 81 7.19 -9.55 3.44
N LEU A 82 7.49 -8.25 3.50
CA LEU A 82 8.85 -7.74 3.45
C LEU A 82 9.71 -8.20 4.65
N SER A 83 9.16 -8.26 5.87
CA SER A 83 9.89 -8.72 7.07
C SER A 83 10.38 -10.17 6.90
N LYS A 84 9.51 -11.04 6.37
CA LYS A 84 9.85 -12.45 6.10
C LYS A 84 11.00 -12.61 5.11
N LEU A 85 11.17 -11.65 4.19
CA LEU A 85 12.28 -11.64 3.23
C LEU A 85 13.61 -11.24 3.88
N THR A 86 13.56 -10.52 5.02
CA THR A 86 14.75 -10.04 5.75
C THR A 86 15.18 -10.92 6.91
N GLU A 87 14.32 -11.80 7.42
CA GLU A 87 14.57 -12.67 8.59
C GLU A 87 15.44 -13.92 8.28
N LYS A 88 16.24 -13.91 7.20
CA LYS A 88 17.21 -14.98 6.89
C LYS A 88 18.58 -14.68 7.50
#